data_AF-A0A8X7X302-F1
#
_entry.id   AF-A0A8X7X302-F1
#
_cell.length_a   1.000
_cell.length_b   1.000
_cell.length_c   1.000
_cell.angle_alpha   90.00
_cell.angle_beta   90.00
_cell.angle_gamma   90.00
#
_symmetry.space_group_name_H-M   'P 1'
#
loop_
_entity.id
_entity.type
_entity.pdbx_description
1 polymer ?
#
loop_
_entity_poly.entity_id
_entity_poly.type
_entity_poly.pdbx_seq_one_letter_code
_entity_poly.pdbx_strand_id
1 'polypeptide(L)' 'MGRNNTLYALEDGIVRYTKEVYVPPPRSSEVFKVICRLPRGALLYKTFVSVVPNPQHGRFTLVEMQ' A
#
# COMPACT_ATOMS: atom_id res chain seq x y z
N MET A 1 -2.05 -4.14 -7.62
CA MET A 1 -3.36 -4.81 -7.55
C MET A 1 -3.75 -5.22 -8.96
N GLY A 2 -4.07 -6.49 -9.18
CA GLY A 2 -4.49 -6.98 -10.49
C GLY A 2 -5.93 -6.61 -10.85
N ARG A 3 -6.38 -6.94 -12.07
CA ARG A 3 -7.74 -6.64 -12.56
C ARG A 3 -8.85 -7.30 -11.73
N ASN A 4 -8.56 -8.42 -11.07
CA ASN A 4 -9.49 -9.17 -10.22
C ASN A 4 -9.37 -8.80 -8.73
N ASN A 5 -8.84 -7.61 -8.40
CA ASN A 5 -8.56 -7.16 -7.04
C ASN A 5 -7.57 -8.05 -6.25
N THR A 6 -6.85 -8.95 -6.92
CA THR A 6 -5.81 -9.77 -6.30
C THR A 6 -4.59 -8.91 -5.96
N LEU A 7 -4.09 -9.06 -4.74
CA LEU A 7 -2.85 -8.44 -4.28
C LEU A 7 -1.68 -9.39 -4.52
N TYR A 8 -0.54 -8.83 -4.91
CA TYR A 8 0.73 -9.53 -5.05
C TYR A 8 1.84 -8.61 -4.55
N ALA A 9 2.90 -9.19 -4.01
CA ALA A 9 4.06 -8.44 -3.55
C ALA A 9 4.83 -7.86 -4.76
N LEU A 10 5.29 -6.61 -4.65
CA LEU A 10 6.14 -5.98 -5.66
C LEU A 10 7.63 -6.17 -5.35
N GLU A 11 7.97 -6.41 -4.09
CA GLU A 11 9.33 -6.57 -3.57
C GLU A 11 9.39 -7.80 -2.66
N ASP A 12 10.58 -8.36 -2.46
CA ASP A 12 10.83 -9.40 -1.46
C ASP A 12 10.90 -8.82 -0.05
N GLY A 13 10.27 -9.48 0.92
CA GLY A 13 10.19 -8.97 2.29
C GLY A 13 9.10 -9.59 3.15
N ILE A 14 8.86 -8.96 4.30
CA ILE A 14 7.90 -9.42 5.31
C ILE A 14 6.56 -8.72 5.12
N VAL A 15 5.47 -9.49 5.05
CA VAL A 15 4.11 -8.95 4.96
C VAL A 15 3.68 -8.36 6.30
N ARG A 16 3.13 -7.13 6.27
CA ARG A 16 2.56 -6.46 7.45
C ARG A 16 1.14 -5.97 7.18
N TYR A 17 0.25 -6.26 8.12
CA TYR A 17 -1.15 -5.82 8.12
C TYR A 17 -1.32 -4.65 9.08
N THR A 18 -1.96 -3.59 8.61
CA THR A 18 -2.19 -2.36 9.37
C THR A 18 -3.63 -1.87 9.19
N LYS A 19 -4.17 -1.16 10.18
CA LYS A 19 -5.43 -0.42 10.05
C LYS A 19 -5.08 1.05 9.89
N GLU A 20 -5.34 1.61 8.72
CA GLU A 20 -4.96 2.99 8.39
C GLU A 20 -6.19 3.79 7.95
N VAL A 21 -6.10 5.10 8.06
CA VAL A 21 -7.17 6.01 7.62
C VAL A 21 -7.30 5.93 6.11
N TYR A 22 -8.51 5.64 5.64
CA TYR A 22 -8.82 5.52 4.23
C TYR A 22 -9.23 6.86 3.63
N VAL A 23 -8.39 7.39 2.75
CA VAL A 23 -8.68 8.56 1.92
C VAL A 23 -8.86 8.10 0.48
N PRO A 24 -10.08 8.16 -0.08
CA PRO A 24 -10.31 7.70 -1.46
C PRO A 24 -9.85 8.72 -2.50
N PRO A 25 -9.66 8.27 -3.75
CA PRO A 25 -9.42 9.17 -4.86
C PRO A 25 -10.64 10.09 -5.11
N PRO A 26 -10.43 11.38 -5.45
CA PRO A 26 -11.51 12.36 -5.58
C PRO A 26 -12.59 12.03 -6.62
N ARG A 27 -12.26 11.20 -7.62
CA ARG A 27 -13.14 10.90 -8.76
C ARG A 27 -14.00 9.64 -8.60
N SER A 28 -13.93 8.94 -7.45
CA SER A 28 -14.76 7.75 -7.22
C SER A 28 -16.17 8.16 -6.78
N SER A 29 -17.14 8.01 -7.68
CA SER A 29 -18.52 8.44 -7.45
C SER A 29 -19.20 7.66 -6.32
N GLU A 30 -18.88 6.37 -6.14
CA GLU A 30 -19.46 5.53 -5.10
C GLU A 30 -18.97 5.96 -3.73
N VAL A 31 -17.66 6.19 -3.58
CA VAL A 31 -17.08 6.53 -2.28
C VAL A 31 -17.48 7.94 -1.86
N PHE A 32 -17.58 8.87 -2.81
CA PHE A 32 -18.07 10.22 -2.53
C PHE A 32 -19.47 10.23 -1.91
N LYS A 33 -20.39 9.39 -2.44
CA LYS A 33 -21.76 9.24 -1.90
C LYS A 33 -21.78 8.74 -0.45
N VAL A 34 -20.77 7.97 -0.03
CA VAL A 34 -20.66 7.46 1.34
C VAL A 34 -20.02 8.50 2.25
N ILE A 35 -18.86 9.03 1.88
CA ILE A 35 -18.07 9.93 2.74
C ILE A 35 -18.80 11.23 3.06
N CYS A 36 -19.46 11.84 2.07
CA CYS A 36 -20.17 13.10 2.27
C CYS A 36 -21.38 12.99 3.21
N ARG A 37 -21.81 11.77 3.53
CA ARG A 37 -22.93 11.51 4.47
C ARG A 37 -22.45 11.16 5.87
N LEU A 38 -21.14 11.04 6.09
CA LEU A 38 -20.59 10.75 7.39
C LEU A 38 -20.70 11.97 8.32
N PRO A 39 -20.96 11.76 9.62
CA PRO A 39 -21.00 12.85 10.57
C PRO A 39 -19.61 13.48 10.72
N ARG A 40 -19.59 14.76 11.12
CA ARG A 40 -18.34 15.49 11.35
C ARG A 40 -17.51 14.76 12.41
N GLY A 41 -16.23 14.54 12.12
CA GLY A 41 -15.30 13.81 12.98
C GLY A 41 -15.27 12.30 12.76
N ALA A 42 -16.12 11.74 11.90
CA ALA A 42 -16.02 10.34 11.50
C ALA A 42 -14.79 10.07 10.63
N LEU A 43 -14.15 8.92 10.85
CA LEU A 43 -13.02 8.43 10.06
C LEU A 43 -13.34 7.02 9.54
N LEU A 44 -12.93 6.75 8.31
CA LEU A 44 -12.94 5.41 7.75
C LEU A 44 -11.56 4.78 7.97
N TYR A 45 -11.53 3.64 8.65
CA TYR A 45 -10.33 2.81 8.73
C TYR A 45 -10.44 1.63 7.79
N LYS A 46 -9.39 1.37 7.02
CA LYS A 46 -9.29 0.21 6.14
C LYS A 46 -8.06 -0.60 6.51
N THR A 47 -8.16 -1.92 6.38
CA THR A 47 -6.99 -2.78 6.52
C THR A 47 -6.14 -2.67 5.26
N PHE A 48 -4.87 -2.30 5.42
CA PHE A 48 -3.86 -2.26 4.35
C PHE A 48 -2.88 -3.41 4.53
N VAL A 49 -2.31 -3.84 3.40
CA VAL A 49 -1.25 -4.86 3.34
C VAL A 49 -0.04 -4.19 2.74
N SER A 50 1.08 -4.22 3.47
CA SER A 50 2.37 -3.70 3.03
C SER A 50 3.42 -4.80 3.07
N VAL A 51 4.49 -4.64 2.29
CA VAL A 51 5.68 -5.49 2.37
C VAL A 51 6.81 -4.63 2.88
N VAL A 52 7.41 -5.03 3.99
CA VAL A 52 8.64 -4.42 4.51
C VAL A 52 9.80 -5.07 3.77
N PRO A 53 10.52 -4.34 2.90
CA PRO A 53 11.51 -4.93 2.03
C PRO A 53 12.68 -5.48 2.85
N ASN A 54 13.20 -6.62 2.41
CA ASN A 54 14.49 -7.08 2.90
C ASN A 54 15.59 -6.09 2.47
N PRO A 55 16.68 -5.95 3.23
CA PRO A 55 17.79 -5.09 2.83
C PRO A 55 18.28 -5.47 1.43
N GLN A 56 18.25 -4.52 0.49
CA GLN A 56 18.76 -4.76 -0.85
C GLN A 56 20.29 -4.87 -0.78
N HIS A 57 20.81 -6.02 -1.16
CA HIS A 57 22.24 -6.27 -1.27
C HIS A 57 22.74 -5.86 -2.66
N GLY A 58 22.46 -4.63 -3.08
CA GLY A 58 23.10 -4.01 -4.24
C GLY A 58 24.57 -3.76 -3.92
N ARG A 59 25.36 -4.83 -3.82
CA ARG A 59 26.75 -4.79 -3.40
C ARG A 59 27.62 -4.85 -4.65
N PHE A 60 28.28 -3.74 -4.95
CA PHE A 60 29.36 -3.72 -5.93
C PHE A 60 30.58 -4.39 -5.29
N THR A 61 30.99 -5.52 -5.85
CA THR A 61 32.26 -6.16 -5.50
C THR A 61 33.27 -5.82 -6.58
N LEU A 62 34.44 -5.31 -6.18
CA LEU A 62 35.56 -5.14 -7.08
C LEU A 62 36.01 -6.53 -7.56
N VAL A 63 35.90 -6.79 -8.85
CA VAL A 63 36.28 -8.09 -9.45
C VAL A 63 37.77 -8.11 -9.76
N GLU A 64 38.31 -7.07 -10.39
CA GLU A 64 39.75 -6.91 -10.62
C GLU A 64 40.06 -5.45 -10.95
N MET A 65 41.28 -4.99 -10.64
CA MET A 65 41.81 -3.70 -11.08
C MET A 65 42.79 -3.96 -12.22
N GLN A 66 42.47 -3.46 -13.41
CA GLN A 66 43.29 -3.58 -14.61
C GLN A 66 44.32 -2.44 -14.70
#